data_AF-A0AAD9SNX0-F1
#
_entry.id   AF-A0AAD9SNX0-F1
#
_cell.length_a   1.000
_cell.length_b   1.000
_cell.length_c   1.000
_cell.angle_alpha   90.00
_cell.angle_beta   90.00
_cell.angle_gamma   90.00
#
_symmetry.space_group_name_H-M   'P 1'
#
loop_
_entity.id
_entity.type
_entity.pdbx_description
1 polymer ?
#
loop_
_entity_poly.entity_id
_entity_poly.type
_entity_poly.pdbx_seq_one_letter_code
_entity_poly.pdbx_strand_id
1 'polypeptide(L)'
;MWLGKLAKDGYLTRHSIDDEESHFCTPLGRASSCLQRRLPLVKDILLAALGFLGLSALLLTLYLSSEAKTDNKDTRGLWRQSCYCGKSIAEAKTMGCKYDALSSAWLPPHCRDDDLTAEFLAHEDGPWEYWADQAHTKLLTLEEVSSLGTYSFLAGN
;
A
#
# COMPACT_ATOMS: atom_id res chain seq x y z
N MET A 1 -7.66 -41.60 40.25
CA MET A 1 -7.20 -40.70 41.31
C MET A 1 -7.14 -39.29 40.72
N TRP A 2 -8.07 -38.44 41.17
CA TRP A 2 -8.03 -36.97 41.24
C TRP A 2 -7.92 -36.08 39.98
N LEU A 3 -9.07 -35.48 39.67
CA LEU A 3 -9.27 -34.10 39.22
C LEU A 3 -8.59 -33.07 40.14
N GLY A 4 -8.19 -31.92 39.57
CA GLY A 4 -8.50 -30.62 40.21
C GLY A 4 -7.36 -29.64 40.51
N LYS A 5 -7.49 -28.47 39.86
CA LYS A 5 -7.25 -27.08 40.33
C LYS A 5 -5.85 -26.43 40.30
N LEU A 6 -5.83 -25.38 39.48
CA LEU A 6 -5.43 -23.98 39.75
C LEU A 6 -3.95 -23.64 39.95
N ALA A 7 -3.38 -22.98 38.95
CA ALA A 7 -2.49 -21.83 39.13
C ALA A 7 -2.80 -20.82 38.01
N LYS A 8 -2.92 -19.56 38.40
CA LYS A 8 -3.26 -18.41 37.56
C LYS A 8 -1.96 -17.83 37.01
N ASP A 9 -1.79 -17.84 35.69
CA ASP A 9 -0.89 -16.94 34.97
C ASP A 9 -1.80 -16.20 33.97
N GLY A 10 -1.93 -14.88 33.95
CA GLY A 10 -0.87 -13.89 34.17
C GLY A 10 -0.41 -13.41 32.79
N TYR A 11 -0.77 -12.17 32.46
CA TYR A 11 -0.27 -11.38 31.31
C TYR A 11 -1.00 -11.52 29.95
N LEU A 12 -2.21 -10.96 29.88
CA LEU A 12 -2.75 -10.36 28.66
C LEU A 12 -2.43 -8.85 28.70
N THR A 13 -1.61 -8.39 27.76
CA THR A 13 -1.32 -6.98 27.51
C THR A 13 -2.57 -6.27 27.00
N ARG A 14 -3.21 -5.49 27.87
CA ARG A 14 -4.15 -4.44 27.46
C ARG A 14 -3.45 -3.11 27.62
N HIS A 15 -3.13 -2.49 26.49
CA HIS A 15 -2.63 -1.13 26.43
C HIS A 15 -3.81 -0.19 26.75
N SER A 16 -3.98 0.19 28.02
CA SER A 16 -4.70 1.41 28.38
C SER A 16 -3.66 2.52 28.47
N ILE A 17 -3.78 3.46 27.54
CA ILE A 17 -3.20 4.78 27.64
C ILE A 17 -4.07 5.48 28.68
N ASP A 18 -3.63 5.45 29.93
CA ASP A 18 -4.24 6.23 31.00
C ASP A 18 -3.47 7.55 31.04
N ASP A 19 -4.18 8.60 30.63
CA ASP A 19 -3.73 9.98 30.62
C ASP A 19 -3.24 10.40 32.01
N GLU A 20 -2.10 11.04 31.99
CA GLU A 20 -1.31 11.54 33.11
C GLU A 20 -2.08 12.60 33.91
N GLU A 21 -2.86 12.15 34.89
CA GLU A 21 -3.44 13.01 35.92
C GLU A 21 -2.33 13.43 36.90
N SER A 22 -1.78 14.63 36.71
CA SER A 22 -0.92 15.27 37.71
C SER A 22 -1.37 16.70 38.03
N HIS A 23 -2.62 16.82 38.49
CA HIS A 23 -3.10 18.02 39.16
C HIS A 23 -2.99 17.84 40.68
N PHE A 24 -1.80 18.08 41.24
CA PHE A 24 -1.63 18.13 42.68
C PHE A 24 -1.67 19.58 43.16
N CYS A 25 -2.82 19.99 43.70
CA CYS A 25 -2.93 21.09 44.66
C CYS A 25 -3.78 20.57 45.82
N THR A 26 -3.13 20.12 46.90
CA THR A 26 -3.80 19.85 48.18
C THR A 26 -4.18 21.16 48.87
N PRO A 27 -5.40 21.29 49.41
CA PRO A 27 -5.76 22.47 50.16
C PRO A 27 -5.48 22.23 51.64
N LEU A 28 -4.47 22.88 52.20
CA LEU A 28 -4.46 23.20 53.63
C LEU A 28 -3.49 24.35 53.90
N GLY A 29 -4.08 25.52 54.12
CA GLY A 29 -3.49 26.58 54.92
C GLY A 29 -2.53 27.50 54.18
N ARG A 30 -2.98 28.76 54.07
CA ARG A 30 -2.15 29.97 54.10
C ARG A 30 -1.25 30.22 52.89
N ALA A 31 -1.71 31.18 52.08
CA ALA A 31 -0.93 32.03 51.18
C ALA A 31 0.21 31.34 50.43
N SER A 32 -0.08 30.86 49.23
CA SER A 32 0.95 30.65 48.22
C SER A 32 0.37 31.09 46.91
N SER A 33 0.74 32.29 46.50
CA SER A 33 0.59 32.77 45.13
C SER A 33 1.15 31.71 44.18
N CYS A 34 0.28 30.97 43.50
CA CYS A 34 0.65 30.26 42.27
C CYS A 34 1.13 31.34 41.30
N LEU A 35 2.45 31.47 41.17
CA LEU A 35 3.07 32.27 40.12
C LEU A 35 2.74 31.57 38.81
N GLN A 36 1.60 31.95 38.25
CA GLN A 36 1.04 31.41 37.03
C GLN A 36 2.06 31.63 35.93
N ARG A 37 2.72 30.53 35.51
CA ARG A 37 3.74 30.55 34.46
C ARG A 37 3.05 30.97 33.16
N ARG A 38 3.14 32.26 32.81
CA ARG A 38 2.62 32.87 31.57
C ARG A 38 3.45 32.42 30.36
N LEU A 39 3.55 31.11 30.12
CA LEU A 39 4.08 30.49 28.90
C LEU A 39 3.06 29.71 28.04
N PRO A 40 1.74 29.60 28.33
CA PRO A 40 0.83 28.84 27.45
C PRO A 40 0.50 29.62 26.16
N LEU A 41 0.35 30.94 26.24
CA LEU A 41 -0.10 31.75 25.11
C LEU A 41 0.86 31.72 23.92
N VAL A 42 2.18 31.78 24.15
CA VAL A 42 3.15 31.75 23.04
C VAL A 42 3.15 30.37 22.36
N LYS A 43 3.07 29.28 23.14
CA LYS A 43 2.97 27.92 22.61
C LYS A 43 1.69 27.74 21.79
N ASP A 44 0.56 28.20 22.33
CA ASP A 44 -0.74 28.06 21.68
C ASP A 44 -0.83 28.91 20.40
N ILE A 45 -0.23 30.11 20.40
CA ILE A 45 -0.09 30.96 19.20
C ILE A 45 0.81 30.29 18.16
N LEU A 46 1.93 29.68 18.56
CA LEU A 46 2.83 28.98 17.64
C LEU A 46 2.13 27.76 17.01
N LEU A 47 1.40 26.98 17.79
CA LEU A 47 0.63 25.83 17.29
C LEU A 47 -0.48 26.27 16.34
N ALA A 48 -1.22 27.34 16.67
CA ALA A 48 -2.23 27.91 15.81
C ALA A 48 -1.62 28.41 14.50
N ALA A 49 -0.51 29.16 14.55
CA ALA A 49 0.16 29.67 13.37
C ALA A 49 0.64 28.56 12.43
N LEU A 50 1.25 27.49 12.97
CA LEU A 50 1.65 26.33 12.17
C LEU A 50 0.44 25.62 11.54
N GLY A 51 -0.66 25.49 12.28
CA GLY A 51 -1.91 24.93 11.77
C GLY A 51 -2.51 25.75 10.62
N PHE A 52 -2.55 27.08 10.75
CA PHE A 52 -3.05 27.96 9.69
C PHE A 52 -2.14 27.99 8.46
N LEU A 53 -0.82 27.96 8.64
CA LEU A 53 0.13 27.86 7.54
C LEU A 53 -0.02 26.54 6.78
N GLY A 54 -0.19 25.42 7.49
CA GLY A 54 -0.48 24.12 6.87
C GLY A 54 -1.81 24.09 6.11
N LEU A 55 -2.87 24.60 6.73
CA LEU A 55 -4.20 24.64 6.11
C LEU A 55 -4.24 25.57 4.90
N SER A 56 -3.60 26.73 4.96
CA SER A 56 -3.51 27.65 3.82
C SER A 56 -2.70 27.08 2.66
N ALA A 57 -1.60 26.37 2.92
CA ALA A 57 -0.84 25.66 1.90
C ALA A 57 -1.66 24.53 1.24
N LEU A 58 -2.46 23.78 2.03
CA LEU A 58 -3.37 22.75 1.54
C LEU A 58 -4.49 23.35 0.68
N LEU A 59 -5.11 24.45 1.13
CA LEU A 59 -6.15 25.14 0.37
C LEU A 59 -5.61 25.76 -0.92
N LEU A 60 -4.39 26.30 -0.91
CA LEU A 60 -3.73 26.83 -2.10
C LEU A 60 -3.41 25.72 -3.10
N THR A 61 -2.89 24.58 -2.65
CA THR A 61 -2.64 23.42 -3.52
C THR A 61 -3.94 22.86 -4.11
N LEU A 62 -5.02 22.80 -3.32
CA LEU A 62 -6.35 22.43 -3.82
C LEU A 62 -6.90 23.44 -4.83
N TYR A 63 -6.76 24.74 -4.57
CA TYR A 63 -7.17 25.80 -5.48
C TYR A 63 -6.42 25.74 -6.81
N LEU A 64 -5.09 25.61 -6.78
CA LEU A 64 -4.28 25.42 -7.99
C LEU A 64 -4.63 24.12 -8.73
N SER A 65 -4.93 23.04 -8.00
CA SER A 65 -5.40 21.79 -8.62
C SER A 65 -6.81 21.90 -9.22
N SER A 66 -7.63 22.85 -8.73
CA SER A 66 -8.97 23.10 -9.28
C SER A 66 -8.89 23.80 -10.64
N GLU A 67 -7.88 24.67 -10.84
CA GLU A 67 -7.58 25.28 -12.14
C GLU A 67 -6.84 24.31 -13.09
N ALA A 68 -6.16 23.28 -12.56
CA ALA A 68 -5.51 22.23 -13.35
C ALA A 68 -6.48 21.18 -13.96
N LYS A 69 -7.81 21.33 -13.82
CA LYS A 69 -8.81 20.42 -14.38
C LYS A 69 -9.67 21.05 -15.47
N THR A 70 -9.03 21.57 -16.53
CA THR A 70 -9.66 21.66 -17.86
C THR A 70 -8.65 21.44 -18.99
N ASP A 71 -8.01 20.27 -19.00
CA ASP A 71 -7.62 19.68 -20.30
C ASP A 71 -8.38 18.36 -20.44
N ASN A 72 -9.58 18.44 -21.04
CA ASN A 72 -10.32 17.30 -21.55
C ASN A 72 -9.63 16.79 -22.82
N LYS A 73 -8.38 16.33 -22.69
CA LYS A 73 -7.71 15.54 -23.72
C LYS A 73 -8.06 14.09 -23.50
N ASP A 74 -9.13 13.72 -24.19
CA ASP A 74 -9.28 12.42 -24.83
C ASP A 74 -9.29 11.19 -23.91
N THR A 75 -10.35 11.06 -23.13
CA THR A 75 -10.80 9.76 -22.61
C THR A 75 -11.25 8.78 -23.70
N ARG A 76 -11.14 9.08 -25.01
CA ARG A 76 -11.28 8.08 -26.09
C ARG A 76 -9.91 7.55 -26.57
N GLY A 77 -8.80 8.10 -26.07
CA GLY A 77 -7.43 7.61 -26.27
C GLY A 77 -6.94 6.67 -25.16
N LEU A 78 -7.39 6.85 -23.92
CA LEU A 78 -7.02 6.00 -22.77
C LEU A 78 -7.60 4.57 -22.84
N TRP A 79 -8.79 4.39 -23.43
CA TRP A 79 -9.36 3.07 -23.70
C TRP A 79 -8.77 2.42 -24.95
N ARG A 80 -8.04 3.20 -25.77
CA ARG A 80 -7.36 2.72 -26.98
C ARG A 80 -6.04 2.02 -26.66
N GLN A 81 -5.57 2.10 -25.41
CA GLN A 81 -4.40 1.42 -24.88
C GLN A 81 -4.79 0.58 -23.65
N SER A 82 -5.86 -0.21 -23.78
CA SER A 82 -6.21 -1.18 -22.75
C SER A 82 -5.19 -2.33 -22.80
N CYS A 83 -4.58 -2.66 -21.66
CA CYS A 83 -3.73 -3.85 -21.50
C CYS A 83 -4.53 -5.17 -21.50
N TYR A 84 -5.79 -5.13 -21.93
CA TYR A 84 -6.65 -6.30 -21.98
C TYR A 84 -6.24 -7.23 -23.12
N CYS A 85 -6.08 -8.50 -22.76
CA CYS A 85 -5.60 -9.54 -23.67
C CYS A 85 -6.50 -10.79 -23.64
N GLY A 86 -7.81 -10.58 -23.61
CA GLY A 86 -8.79 -11.66 -23.68
C GLY A 86 -9.00 -12.43 -22.37
N LYS A 87 -9.88 -13.43 -22.44
CA LYS A 87 -10.23 -14.39 -21.39
C LYS A 87 -9.89 -15.83 -21.78
N SER A 88 -9.01 -16.05 -22.74
CA SER A 88 -8.34 -17.35 -22.99
C SER A 88 -6.92 -17.10 -23.48
N ILE A 89 -6.00 -18.03 -23.25
CA ILE A 89 -4.67 -17.99 -23.89
C ILE A 89 -4.82 -18.04 -25.41
N ALA A 90 -5.82 -18.77 -25.90
CA ALA A 90 -6.17 -18.77 -27.32
C ALA A 90 -6.57 -17.37 -27.80
N GLU A 91 -7.47 -16.70 -27.07
CA GLU A 91 -7.89 -15.33 -27.37
C GLU A 91 -6.72 -14.34 -27.31
N ALA A 92 -5.87 -14.44 -26.28
CA ALA A 92 -4.65 -13.64 -26.14
C ALA A 92 -3.74 -13.75 -27.38
N LYS A 93 -3.50 -14.97 -27.85
CA LYS A 93 -2.72 -15.23 -29.06
C LYS A 93 -3.40 -14.67 -30.31
N THR A 94 -4.73 -14.81 -30.43
CA THR A 94 -5.48 -14.23 -31.57
C THR A 94 -5.47 -12.70 -31.57
N MET A 95 -5.40 -12.08 -30.39
CA MET A 95 -5.27 -10.64 -30.22
C MET A 95 -3.83 -10.12 -30.43
N GLY A 96 -2.88 -11.02 -30.74
CA GLY A 96 -1.48 -10.66 -30.99
C GLY A 96 -0.69 -10.30 -29.73
N CYS A 97 -1.21 -10.67 -28.55
CA CYS A 97 -0.46 -10.50 -27.32
C CYS A 97 0.66 -11.54 -27.20
N LYS A 98 1.61 -11.22 -26.35
CA LYS A 98 2.72 -12.11 -26.00
C LYS A 98 2.80 -12.25 -24.50
N TYR A 99 3.29 -13.40 -24.05
CA TYR A 99 3.57 -13.62 -22.65
C TYR A 99 4.81 -12.81 -22.24
N ASP A 100 4.69 -12.04 -21.17
CA ASP A 100 5.79 -11.33 -20.53
C ASP A 100 6.20 -12.08 -19.26
N ALA A 101 7.44 -12.57 -19.21
CA ALA A 101 7.98 -13.27 -18.06
C ALA A 101 8.09 -12.35 -16.84
N LEU A 102 8.48 -11.09 -17.06
CA LEU A 102 8.70 -10.10 -16.01
C LEU A 102 7.39 -9.73 -15.31
N SER A 103 6.32 -9.53 -16.08
CA SER A 103 4.98 -9.26 -15.55
C SER A 103 4.15 -10.53 -15.25
N SER A 104 4.66 -11.71 -15.61
CA SER A 104 3.96 -13.00 -15.54
C SER A 104 2.53 -12.96 -16.11
N ALA A 105 2.35 -12.29 -17.27
CA ALA A 105 1.04 -12.03 -17.86
C ALA A 105 1.07 -11.98 -19.40
N TRP A 106 -0.09 -12.23 -20.02
CA TRP A 106 -0.29 -12.00 -21.45
C TRP A 106 -0.62 -10.53 -21.71
N LEU A 107 0.23 -9.83 -22.45
CA LEU A 107 0.14 -8.38 -22.64
C LEU A 107 0.22 -7.99 -24.13
N PRO A 108 -0.51 -6.94 -24.55
CA PRO A 108 -0.35 -6.34 -25.86
C PRO A 108 0.97 -5.53 -25.94
N PRO A 109 1.45 -5.19 -27.15
CA PRO A 109 2.74 -4.53 -27.35
C PRO A 109 2.91 -3.19 -26.62
N HIS A 110 1.84 -2.45 -26.36
CA HIS A 110 1.91 -1.14 -25.71
C HIS A 110 1.99 -1.22 -24.17
N CYS A 111 1.72 -2.38 -23.58
CA CYS A 111 1.78 -2.59 -22.13
C CYS A 111 2.99 -3.43 -21.69
N ARG A 112 3.80 -3.86 -22.65
CA ARG A 112 4.95 -4.73 -22.42
C ARG A 112 6.19 -4.02 -22.93
N ASP A 113 7.22 -4.01 -22.10
CA ASP A 113 8.54 -3.52 -22.48
C ASP A 113 9.41 -4.71 -22.90
N ASP A 114 9.51 -4.93 -24.21
CA ASP A 114 10.25 -6.05 -24.78
C ASP A 114 11.74 -6.03 -24.41
N ASP A 115 12.33 -4.84 -24.31
CA ASP A 115 13.75 -4.68 -24.03
C ASP A 115 14.03 -5.02 -22.56
N LEU A 116 13.18 -4.55 -21.65
CA LEU A 116 13.30 -4.87 -20.23
C LEU A 116 13.03 -6.36 -19.95
N THR A 117 12.04 -6.96 -20.62
CA THR A 117 11.81 -8.40 -20.52
C THR A 117 13.03 -9.17 -21.04
N ALA A 118 13.66 -8.74 -22.13
CA ALA A 118 14.86 -9.39 -22.66
C ALA A 118 16.05 -9.25 -21.72
N GLU A 119 16.26 -8.08 -21.12
CA GLU A 119 17.29 -7.85 -20.09
C GLU A 119 17.07 -8.76 -18.87
N PHE A 120 15.82 -8.86 -18.39
CA PHE A 120 15.46 -9.75 -17.29
C PHE A 120 15.77 -11.23 -17.61
N LEU A 121 15.45 -11.68 -18.82
CA LEU A 121 15.73 -13.06 -19.25
C LEU A 121 17.23 -13.33 -19.47
N ALA A 122 18.03 -12.30 -19.72
CA ALA A 122 19.47 -12.39 -19.97
C ALA A 122 20.34 -12.16 -18.72
N HIS A 123 19.73 -11.80 -17.58
CA HIS A 123 20.45 -11.50 -16.35
C HIS A 123 21.25 -12.72 -15.83
N GLU A 124 22.40 -12.48 -15.21
CA GLU A 124 23.34 -13.55 -14.79
C GLU A 124 22.76 -14.48 -13.71
N ASP A 125 21.92 -13.93 -12.83
CA ASP A 125 21.16 -14.70 -11.83
C ASP A 125 20.00 -15.53 -12.43
N GLY A 126 19.80 -15.42 -13.74
CA GLY A 126 18.78 -16.13 -14.51
C GLY A 126 17.37 -15.55 -14.36
N PRO A 127 16.46 -15.89 -15.29
CA PRO A 127 15.04 -15.60 -15.12
C PRO A 127 14.46 -16.37 -13.92
N TRP A 128 13.30 -15.93 -13.43
CA TRP A 128 12.61 -16.64 -12.35
C TRP A 128 12.36 -18.11 -12.70
N GLU A 129 12.77 -19.00 -11.80
CA GLU A 129 12.49 -20.42 -11.88
C GLU A 129 11.07 -20.70 -11.37
N TYR A 130 10.29 -21.41 -12.18
CA TYR A 130 8.95 -21.85 -11.81
C TYR A 130 8.94 -23.34 -11.58
N TRP A 131 8.29 -23.79 -10.51
CA TRP A 131 8.21 -25.20 -10.14
C TRP A 131 6.75 -25.66 -10.14
N ALA A 132 6.51 -26.89 -10.61
CA ALA A 132 5.16 -27.46 -10.64
C ALA A 132 4.68 -27.93 -9.25
N ASP A 133 5.59 -28.10 -8.31
CA ASP A 133 5.36 -28.66 -6.98
C ASP A 133 6.09 -27.85 -5.90
N GLN A 134 5.58 -27.91 -4.66
CA GLN A 134 6.18 -27.23 -3.51
C GLN A 134 7.53 -27.81 -3.08
N ALA A 135 7.85 -29.03 -3.50
CA ALA A 135 9.11 -29.70 -3.19
C ALA A 135 10.24 -29.33 -4.17
N HIS A 136 9.96 -28.45 -5.14
CA HIS A 136 10.88 -28.02 -6.19
C HIS A 136 11.52 -29.20 -6.95
N THR A 137 10.71 -30.21 -7.30
CA THR A 137 11.21 -31.40 -8.01
C THR A 137 11.05 -31.31 -9.52
N LYS A 138 10.04 -30.58 -9.99
CA LYS A 138 9.76 -30.39 -11.42
C LYS A 138 9.80 -28.92 -11.81
N LEU A 139 10.88 -28.53 -12.51
CA LEU A 139 11.03 -27.21 -13.11
C LEU A 139 10.09 -27.06 -14.32
N LEU A 140 9.50 -25.88 -14.48
CA LEU A 140 8.64 -25.50 -15.60
C LEU A 140 9.36 -24.56 -16.55
N THR A 141 9.20 -24.82 -17.84
CA THR A 141 9.63 -23.91 -18.91
C THR A 141 8.73 -22.69 -19.01
N LEU A 142 9.22 -21.61 -19.62
CA LEU A 142 8.43 -20.39 -19.80
C LEU A 142 7.15 -20.64 -20.61
N GLU A 143 7.22 -21.54 -21.60
CA GLU A 143 6.07 -21.99 -22.37
C GLU A 143 5.03 -22.69 -21.48
N GLU A 144 5.47 -23.59 -20.60
CA GLU A 144 4.58 -24.26 -19.65
C GLU A 144 3.94 -23.25 -18.68
N VAL A 145 4.72 -22.33 -18.12
CA VAL A 145 4.21 -21.28 -17.23
C VAL A 145 3.19 -20.39 -17.95
N SER A 146 3.48 -19.99 -19.19
CA SER A 146 2.57 -19.19 -20.01
C SER A 146 1.24 -19.91 -20.27
N SER A 147 1.26 -21.25 -20.28
CA SER A 147 0.09 -22.11 -20.47
C SER A 147 -0.80 -22.21 -19.23
N LEU A 148 -0.25 -21.91 -18.05
CA LEU A 148 -0.99 -21.88 -16.77
C LEU A 148 -1.70 -20.55 -16.54
N GLY A 149 -1.31 -19.49 -17.25
CA GLY A 149 -1.78 -18.10 -17.10
C GLY A 149 -3.21 -17.81 -17.59
N THR A 150 -4.17 -18.71 -17.36
CA THR A 150 -5.59 -18.37 -17.50
C THR A 150 -6.01 -17.51 -16.30
N TYR A 151 -6.56 -16.31 -16.52
CA TYR A 151 -7.04 -15.34 -15.49
C TYR A 151 -8.21 -15.87 -14.62
N SER A 152 -8.39 -17.18 -14.48
CA SER A 152 -9.32 -17.77 -13.51
C SER A 152 -8.89 -17.49 -12.06
N PHE A 153 -7.61 -17.17 -11.82
CA PHE A 153 -7.10 -16.87 -10.47
C PHE A 153 -7.52 -15.49 -9.91
N LEU A 154 -8.06 -14.58 -10.73
CA LEU A 154 -8.55 -13.26 -10.25
C LEU A 154 -10.09 -13.17 -10.19
N ALA A 155 -10.81 -14.21 -10.55
CA ALA A 155 -12.26 -14.31 -10.37
C ALA A 155 -12.59 -15.21 -9.16
N GLY A 156 -12.02 -14.87 -8.01
CA GLY A 156 -12.46 -15.44 -6.73
C GLY A 156 -13.81 -14.84 -6.35
N ASN A 157 -14.82 -15.70 -6.30
CA ASN A 157 -16.19 -15.44 -5.84
C ASN A 157 -16.22 -15.03 -4.36
#